data_AF-W0Q5N8-F1
#
_entry.id   AF-W0Q5N8-F1
#
_cell.length_a   1.000
_cell.length_b   1.000
_cell.length_c   1.000
_cell.angle_alpha   90.00
_cell.angle_beta   90.00
_cell.angle_gamma   90.00
#
_symmetry.space_group_name_H-M   'P 1'
#
loop_
_entity.id
_entity.type
_entity.pdbx_description
1 polymer ?
#
loop_
_entity_poly.entity_id
_entity_poly.type
_entity_poly.pdbx_seq_one_letter_code
_entity_poly.pdbx_strand_id
1 'polypeptide(L)'
;MYPFYMIAIVMRKLGRKHQSQAGKELKILVKTFTKSTRNIFYRELHNWYLKHQDFLNERSDIANERGYFPYKHRNIRGTYASLKRYHDYLFTFEKYPELNIERTTNRAESLFKDLKQKLNNHNGLTKKHKLIFIKDFLNKKSY
;
A
#
# COMPACT_ATOMS: atom_id res chain seq x y z
N MET A 1 -5.41 -4.85 1.61
CA MET A 1 -4.22 -3.98 1.53
C MET A 1 -4.59 -2.62 2.09
N TYR A 2 -3.87 -2.10 3.08
CA TYR A 2 -4.20 -0.84 3.74
C TYR A 2 -3.60 0.38 3.00
N PRO A 3 -4.25 1.56 3.08
CA PRO A 3 -3.75 2.83 2.55
C PRO A 3 -2.27 3.10 2.85
N PHE A 4 -1.90 3.01 4.12
CA PHE A 4 -0.57 3.35 4.61
C PHE A 4 0.51 2.43 4.01
N TYR A 5 0.21 1.13 3.94
CA TYR A 5 1.09 0.15 3.32
C TYR A 5 1.23 0.39 1.80
N MET A 6 0.14 0.79 1.13
CA MET A 6 0.20 1.15 -0.29
C MET A 6 1.08 2.38 -0.53
N ILE A 7 0.95 3.42 0.30
CA ILE A 7 1.85 4.58 0.25
C ILE A 7 3.30 4.12 0.39
N ALA A 8 3.63 3.26 1.35
CA ALA A 8 4.97 2.76 1.56
C ALA A 8 5.51 1.97 0.34
N ILE A 9 4.69 1.11 -0.27
CA ILE A 9 5.05 0.37 -1.48
C ILE A 9 5.33 1.32 -2.65
N VAL A 10 4.45 2.29 -2.88
CA VAL A 10 4.60 3.28 -3.95
C VAL A 10 5.88 4.08 -3.77
N MET A 11 6.13 4.58 -2.56
CA MET A 11 7.32 5.37 -2.25
C MET A 11 8.61 4.57 -2.43
N ARG A 12 8.61 3.28 -2.07
CA ARG A 12 9.75 2.39 -2.30
C ARG A 12 9.99 2.13 -3.79
N LYS A 13 8.92 1.83 -4.54
CA LYS A 13 8.99 1.46 -5.96
C LYS A 13 9.39 2.63 -6.88
N LEU A 14 9.00 3.85 -6.51
CA LEU A 14 9.33 5.07 -7.26
C LEU A 14 10.58 5.81 -6.72
N GLY A 15 11.28 5.25 -5.73
CA GLY A 15 12.44 5.86 -5.07
C GLY A 15 12.10 7.18 -4.35
N ARG A 16 13.08 7.87 -3.74
CA ARG A 16 12.85 9.17 -3.07
C ARG A 16 12.72 10.31 -4.08
N LYS A 17 13.70 10.50 -4.96
CA LYS A 17 13.72 11.51 -6.02
C LYS A 17 13.38 10.84 -7.36
N HIS A 18 12.13 10.92 -7.79
CA HIS A 18 11.77 10.42 -9.12
C HIS A 18 12.09 11.50 -10.15
N GLN A 19 12.76 11.14 -11.25
CA GLN A 19 13.19 12.11 -12.25
C GLN A 19 12.04 12.55 -13.15
N SER A 20 11.19 11.62 -13.60
CA SER A 20 10.05 11.95 -14.46
C SER A 20 8.94 12.69 -13.71
N GLN A 21 8.26 13.58 -14.43
CA GLN A 21 7.11 14.33 -13.95
C GLN A 21 5.95 13.41 -13.58
N ALA A 22 5.67 12.39 -14.40
CA ALA A 22 4.65 11.37 -14.13
C ALA A 22 4.82 10.71 -12.75
N GLY A 23 6.07 10.33 -12.40
CA GLY A 23 6.37 9.72 -11.10
C GLY A 23 6.27 10.70 -9.92
N LYS A 24 6.56 11.98 -10.13
CA LYS A 24 6.39 13.02 -9.09
C LYS A 24 4.90 13.26 -8.80
N GLU A 25 4.10 13.44 -9.85
CA GLU A 25 2.65 13.65 -9.73
C GLU A 25 1.96 12.44 -9.08
N LEU A 26 2.33 11.22 -9.47
CA LEU A 26 1.79 10.00 -8.87
C LEU A 26 2.08 9.90 -7.36
N LYS A 27 3.27 10.35 -6.91
CA LYS A 27 3.60 10.39 -5.47
C LYS A 27 2.76 11.41 -4.73
N ILE A 28 2.53 12.58 -5.31
CA ILE A 28 1.70 13.63 -4.70
C ILE A 28 0.29 13.09 -4.52
N LEU A 29 -0.26 12.49 -5.57
CA LEU A 29 -1.58 11.87 -5.55
C LEU A 29 -1.67 10.78 -4.48
N VAL A 30 -0.71 9.86 -4.42
CA VAL A 30 -0.72 8.80 -3.40
C VAL A 30 -0.59 9.35 -1.97
N LYS A 31 0.00 10.53 -1.75
CA LYS A 31 0.02 11.17 -0.42
C LYS A 31 -1.33 11.76 -0.02
N THR A 32 -2.20 12.13 -0.96
CA THR A 32 -3.54 12.66 -0.63
C THR A 32 -4.50 11.56 -0.16
N PHE A 33 -4.09 10.30 -0.24
CA PHE A 33 -4.88 9.12 0.13
C PHE A 33 -5.51 9.22 1.53
N THR A 34 -4.77 9.74 2.52
CA THR A 34 -5.27 9.83 3.92
C THR A 34 -6.28 10.95 4.14
N LYS A 35 -6.45 11.85 3.16
CA LYS A 35 -7.30 13.04 3.26
C LYS A 35 -8.44 13.08 2.23
N SER A 36 -8.40 12.19 1.24
CA SER A 36 -9.37 12.17 0.13
C SER A 36 -10.40 11.07 0.30
N THR A 37 -11.56 11.22 -0.32
CA THR A 37 -12.54 10.15 -0.46
C THR A 37 -12.21 9.24 -1.64
N ARG A 38 -12.79 8.03 -1.65
CA ARG A 38 -12.65 7.07 -2.75
C ARG A 38 -12.85 7.70 -4.13
N ASN A 39 -14.00 8.35 -4.32
CA ASN A 39 -14.40 8.86 -5.63
C ASN A 39 -13.47 9.96 -6.14
N ILE A 40 -13.07 10.89 -5.26
CA ILE A 40 -12.15 11.97 -5.61
C ILE A 40 -10.79 11.38 -5.99
N PHE A 41 -10.25 10.47 -5.16
CA PHE A 41 -8.95 9.87 -5.40
C PHE A 41 -8.89 9.14 -6.75
N TYR A 42 -9.89 8.33 -7.08
CA TYR A 42 -9.88 7.59 -8.35
C TYR A 42 -10.12 8.48 -9.57
N ARG A 43 -10.91 9.54 -9.44
CA ARG A 43 -11.05 10.53 -10.50
C ARG A 43 -9.71 11.19 -10.80
N GLU A 44 -9.00 11.66 -9.77
CA GLU A 44 -7.67 12.25 -9.95
C GLU A 44 -6.67 11.22 -10.48
N LEU A 45 -6.75 9.97 -10.04
CA LEU A 45 -5.86 8.90 -10.53
C LEU A 45 -6.11 8.59 -12.00
N HIS A 46 -7.37 8.63 -12.43
CA HIS A 46 -7.75 8.46 -13.83
C HIS A 46 -7.29 9.64 -14.68
N ASN A 47 -7.48 10.87 -14.21
CA ASN A 47 -6.97 12.07 -14.88
C ASN A 47 -5.45 12.03 -15.05
N TRP A 48 -4.72 11.60 -14.01
CA TRP A 48 -3.29 11.37 -14.09
C TRP A 48 -2.93 10.31 -15.14
N TYR A 49 -3.69 9.21 -15.23
CA TYR A 49 -3.45 8.18 -16.24
C TYR A 49 -3.61 8.72 -17.66
N LEU A 50 -4.70 9.44 -17.94
CA LEU A 50 -4.96 10.02 -19.26
C LEU A 50 -3.83 10.99 -19.65
N LYS A 51 -3.40 11.83 -18.73
CA LYS A 51 -2.30 12.80 -18.94
C LYS A 51 -0.97 12.13 -19.28
N HIS A 52 -0.69 10.96 -18.70
CA HIS A 52 0.61 10.28 -18.83
C HIS A 52 0.52 8.97 -19.63
N GLN A 53 -0.56 8.74 -20.37
CA GLN A 53 -0.83 7.47 -21.05
C GLN A 53 0.28 7.12 -22.06
N ASP A 54 0.68 8.08 -22.89
CA ASP A 54 1.72 7.88 -23.90
C ASP A 54 3.07 7.56 -23.26
N PHE A 55 3.41 8.32 -22.21
CA PHE A 55 4.59 8.07 -21.39
C PHE A 55 4.56 6.65 -20.79
N LEU A 56 3.43 6.17 -20.27
CA LEU A 56 3.33 4.82 -19.70
C LEU A 56 3.43 3.70 -20.74
N ASN A 57 3.02 3.98 -21.97
CA ASN A 57 3.02 3.03 -23.08
C ASN A 57 4.34 3.01 -23.84
N GLU A 58 5.25 3.95 -23.57
CA GLU A 58 6.58 4.00 -24.17
C GLU A 58 7.35 2.67 -23.95
N ARG A 59 7.81 2.08 -25.06
CA ARG A 59 8.56 0.82 -25.07
C ARG A 59 10.01 1.06 -25.49
N SER A 60 10.88 0.20 -25.00
CA SER A 60 12.28 0.10 -25.42
C SER A 60 12.36 -0.32 -26.88
N ASP A 61 13.32 0.25 -27.61
CA ASP A 61 13.64 -0.15 -28.99
C ASP A 61 14.44 -1.47 -29.03
N ILE A 62 14.96 -1.89 -27.89
CA ILE A 62 15.68 -3.17 -27.71
C ILE A 62 14.71 -4.22 -27.17
N ALA A 63 14.57 -5.34 -27.89
CA ALA A 63 13.81 -6.51 -27.45
C ALA A 63 14.56 -7.28 -26.36
N ASN A 64 13.81 -7.93 -25.46
CA ASN A 64 14.39 -8.87 -24.50
C ASN A 64 14.68 -10.23 -25.16
N GLU A 65 15.31 -11.14 -24.40
CA GLU A 65 15.64 -12.52 -24.82
C GLU A 65 14.44 -13.33 -25.37
N ARG A 66 13.22 -12.91 -25.06
CA ARG A 66 11.97 -13.55 -25.49
C ARG A 66 11.30 -12.83 -26.67
N GLY A 67 11.97 -11.84 -27.29
CA GLY A 67 11.44 -11.07 -28.42
C GLY A 67 10.43 -9.97 -28.05
N TYR A 68 10.20 -9.70 -26.77
CA TYR A 68 9.28 -8.64 -26.34
C TYR A 68 10.02 -7.32 -26.12
N PHE A 69 9.44 -6.24 -26.62
CA PHE A 69 9.86 -4.87 -26.33
C PHE A 69 9.30 -4.43 -24.98
N PRO A 70 10.13 -4.30 -23.93
CA PRO A 70 9.64 -3.95 -22.61
C PRO A 70 9.25 -2.48 -22.50
N TYR A 71 8.30 -2.18 -21.62
CA TYR A 71 8.00 -0.79 -21.25
C TYR A 71 9.20 -0.12 -20.59
N LYS A 72 9.47 1.15 -20.94
CA LYS A 72 10.56 1.94 -20.33
C LYS A 72 10.25 2.26 -18.87
N HIS A 73 9.00 2.58 -18.56
CA HIS A 73 8.57 3.07 -17.23
C HIS A 73 7.87 2.01 -16.38
N ARG A 74 8.44 0.80 -16.31
CA ARG A 74 7.81 -0.38 -15.65
C ARG A 74 7.40 -0.11 -14.20
N ASN A 75 8.20 0.65 -13.45
CA ASN A 75 7.93 0.93 -12.04
C ASN A 75 6.69 1.81 -11.86
N ILE A 76 6.56 2.88 -12.65
CA ILE A 76 5.38 3.76 -12.61
C ILE A 76 4.15 2.98 -13.08
N ARG A 77 4.25 2.30 -14.22
CA ARG A 77 3.14 1.51 -14.78
C ARG A 77 2.66 0.44 -13.81
N GLY A 78 3.58 -0.29 -13.20
CA GLY A 78 3.27 -1.30 -12.21
C GLY A 78 2.74 -0.72 -10.89
N THR A 79 3.04 0.53 -10.56
CA THR A 79 2.49 1.22 -9.39
C THR A 79 1.04 1.59 -9.63
N TYR A 80 0.75 2.20 -10.78
CA TYR A 80 -0.61 2.52 -11.22
C TYR A 80 -1.50 1.26 -11.28
N ALA A 81 -0.99 0.17 -11.87
CA ALA A 81 -1.71 -1.10 -11.93
C ALA A 81 -2.06 -1.65 -10.54
N SER A 82 -1.14 -1.54 -9.57
CA SER A 82 -1.42 -1.92 -8.18
C SER A 82 -2.48 -1.04 -7.53
N LEU A 83 -2.47 0.29 -7.75
CA LEU A 83 -3.50 1.19 -7.24
C LEU A 83 -4.88 0.81 -7.77
N LYS A 84 -4.98 0.52 -9.07
CA LYS A 84 -6.22 0.06 -9.70
C LYS A 84 -6.67 -1.30 -9.16
N ARG A 85 -5.75 -2.27 -9.00
CA ARG A 85 -6.07 -3.62 -8.51
C ARG A 85 -6.59 -3.62 -7.08
N TYR A 86 -6.00 -2.83 -6.20
CA TYR A 86 -6.39 -2.78 -4.79
C TYR A 86 -7.53 -1.80 -4.52
N HIS A 87 -8.28 -1.39 -5.55
CA HIS A 87 -9.24 -0.30 -5.48
C HIS A 87 -10.20 -0.43 -4.29
N ASP A 88 -10.83 -1.59 -4.18
CA ASP A 88 -11.89 -1.87 -3.21
C ASP A 88 -11.39 -1.98 -1.78
N TYR A 89 -10.15 -2.45 -1.62
CA TYR A 89 -9.55 -2.65 -0.30
C TYR A 89 -9.00 -1.35 0.28
N LEU A 90 -8.55 -0.46 -0.58
CA LEU A 90 -7.88 0.78 -0.22
C LEU A 90 -8.83 1.75 0.52
N PHE A 91 -10.14 1.68 0.29
CA PHE A 91 -11.16 2.50 0.97
C PHE A 91 -12.16 1.64 1.75
N THR A 92 -11.71 0.52 2.33
CA THR A 92 -12.58 -0.38 3.12
C THR A 92 -13.26 0.35 4.28
N PHE A 93 -12.57 1.29 4.92
CA PHE A 93 -13.12 2.12 6.01
C PHE A 93 -14.31 2.99 5.57
N GLU A 94 -14.39 3.38 4.29
CA GLU A 94 -15.56 4.10 3.75
C GLU A 94 -16.70 3.15 3.36
N LYS A 95 -16.39 1.88 3.08
CA LYS A 95 -17.38 0.88 2.68
C LYS A 95 -18.21 0.37 3.86
N TYR A 96 -17.56 0.26 5.02
CA TYR A 96 -18.12 -0.34 6.23
C TYR A 96 -17.95 0.61 7.42
N PRO A 97 -18.65 1.76 7.44
CA PRO A 97 -18.55 2.72 8.54
C PRO A 97 -19.00 2.12 9.88
N GLU A 98 -19.91 1.14 9.87
CA GLU A 98 -20.40 0.43 11.04
C GLU A 98 -19.33 -0.37 11.78
N LEU A 99 -18.27 -0.77 11.07
CA LEU A 99 -17.14 -1.49 11.67
C LEU A 99 -16.15 -0.55 12.38
N ASN A 100 -16.38 0.78 12.35
CA ASN A 100 -15.51 1.80 12.95
C ASN A 100 -14.02 1.60 12.63
N ILE A 101 -13.73 1.16 11.40
CA ILE A 101 -12.37 0.90 10.97
C ILE A 101 -11.64 2.25 10.84
N GLU A 102 -10.59 2.42 11.64
CA GLU A 102 -9.74 3.59 11.54
C GLU A 102 -9.11 3.69 10.14
N ARG A 103 -9.00 4.93 9.62
CA ARG A 103 -8.34 5.19 8.33
C ARG A 103 -6.85 4.83 8.34
N THR A 104 -6.23 4.81 9.53
CA THR A 104 -4.82 4.45 9.75
C THR A 104 -4.70 3.10 10.46
N THR A 105 -3.56 2.43 10.25
CA THR A 105 -3.25 1.16 10.93
C THR A 105 -2.52 1.36 12.25
N ASN A 106 -2.45 2.60 12.75
CA ASN A 106 -1.61 2.96 13.91
C ASN A 106 -1.96 2.15 15.16
N ARG A 107 -3.26 1.96 15.44
CA ARG A 107 -3.72 1.15 16.58
C ARG A 107 -3.28 -0.30 16.44
N ALA A 108 -3.45 -0.90 15.26
CA ALA A 108 -3.04 -2.27 14.98
C ALA A 108 -1.50 -2.41 15.06
N GLU A 109 -0.75 -1.48 14.47
CA GLU A 109 0.72 -1.48 14.51
C GLU A 109 1.26 -1.35 15.94
N SER A 110 0.67 -0.46 16.74
CA SER A 110 0.99 -0.30 18.16
C SER A 110 0.71 -1.59 18.95
N LEU A 111 -0.45 -2.22 18.72
CA LEU A 111 -0.81 -3.50 19.32
C LEU A 111 0.19 -4.61 18.96
N PHE A 112 0.53 -4.75 17.68
CA PHE A 112 1.50 -5.75 17.23
C PHE A 112 2.93 -5.47 17.70
N LYS A 113 3.30 -4.20 17.87
CA LYS A 113 4.59 -3.80 18.44
C LYS A 113 4.70 -4.27 19.89
N ASP A 114 3.69 -3.98 20.71
CA ASP A 114 3.62 -4.42 22.11
C ASP A 114 3.63 -5.96 22.21
N LEU A 115 2.83 -6.64 21.36
CA LEU A 115 2.81 -8.10 21.30
C LEU A 115 4.20 -8.69 21.01
N LYS A 116 4.88 -8.19 19.96
CA LYS A 116 6.21 -8.67 19.58
C LYS A 116 7.25 -8.44 20.68
N GLN A 117 7.20 -7.28 21.33
CA GLN A 117 8.11 -6.96 22.43
C GLN A 117 7.96 -7.95 23.57
N LYS A 118 6.71 -8.23 23.99
CA LYS A 118 6.47 -9.21 25.07
C LYS A 118 6.80 -10.64 24.65
N LEU A 119 6.53 -11.01 23.40
CA LEU A 119 6.87 -12.35 22.90
C LEU A 119 8.39 -12.56 22.81
N ASN A 120 9.15 -11.53 22.46
CA ASN A 120 10.62 -11.58 22.40
C ASN A 120 11.25 -11.87 23.77
N ASN A 121 10.64 -11.41 24.86
CA ASN A 121 11.08 -11.76 26.22
C ASN A 121 10.86 -13.25 26.54
N HIS A 122 10.07 -13.96 25.73
CA HIS A 122 9.70 -15.36 25.89
C HIS A 122 10.09 -16.20 24.66
N ASN A 123 11.29 -15.96 24.10
CA ASN A 123 11.77 -16.62 22.88
C ASN A 123 11.77 -18.15 22.98
N GLY A 124 11.96 -18.72 24.17
CA GLY A 124 11.97 -20.16 24.45
C GLY A 124 10.60 -20.85 24.46
N LEU A 125 9.49 -20.13 24.26
CA LEU A 125 8.17 -20.74 24.23
C LEU A 125 7.99 -21.67 23.02
N THR A 126 7.44 -22.84 23.28
CA THR A 126 6.93 -23.73 22.22
C THR A 126 5.80 -23.05 21.45
N LYS A 127 5.55 -23.48 20.21
CA LYS A 127 4.48 -22.93 19.36
C LYS A 127 3.11 -22.94 20.05
N LYS A 128 2.80 -23.99 20.82
CA LYS A 128 1.57 -24.12 21.61
C LYS A 128 1.44 -22.99 22.63
N HIS A 129 2.48 -22.72 23.41
CA HIS A 129 2.45 -21.67 24.42
C HIS A 129 2.47 -20.25 23.82
N LYS A 130 3.12 -20.05 22.66
CA LYS A 130 3.01 -18.79 21.91
C LYS A 130 1.58 -18.49 21.49
N LEU A 131 0.82 -19.51 21.05
CA LEU A 131 -0.60 -19.34 20.71
C LEU A 131 -1.46 -18.97 21.92
N ILE A 132 -1.25 -19.62 23.06
CA ILE A 132 -1.97 -19.30 24.31
C ILE A 132 -1.66 -17.86 24.73
N PHE A 133 -0.37 -17.49 24.74
CA PHE A 133 0.06 -16.13 25.05
C PHE A 133 -0.62 -15.08 24.16
N ILE A 134 -0.66 -15.30 22.83
CA ILE A 134 -1.31 -14.37 21.89
C ILE A 134 -2.80 -14.25 22.20
N LYS A 135 -3.51 -15.36 22.46
CA LYS A 135 -4.93 -15.33 22.84
C LYS A 135 -5.16 -14.52 24.11
N ASP A 136 -4.38 -14.78 25.16
CA ASP A 136 -4.49 -14.07 26.43
C ASP A 136 -4.16 -12.58 26.28
N PHE A 137 -3.14 -12.25 25.49
CA PHE A 137 -2.76 -10.87 25.21
C PHE A 137 -3.88 -10.10 24.51
N LEU A 138 -4.53 -10.70 23.50
CA LEU A 138 -5.63 -10.08 22.78
C LEU A 138 -6.89 -9.95 23.65
N ASN A 139 -7.18 -10.94 24.50
CA ASN A 139 -8.33 -10.91 25.41
C ASN A 139 -8.15 -9.87 26.54
N LYS A 140 -6.94 -9.70 27.08
CA LYS A 140 -6.65 -8.70 28.13
C LYS A 140 -6.88 -7.24 27.69
N LYS A 141 -6.88 -6.95 26.39
CA LYS A 141 -7.12 -5.60 25.85
C LYS A 141 -8.60 -5.33 25.49
N SER A 142 -9.53 -6.22 25.86
CA SER A 142 -10.98 -6.08 25.58
C SER A 142 -11.79 -5.44 26.71
N TYR A 143 -11.14 -4.78 27.67
CA TYR A 143 -11.78 -3.97 28.73
C TYR A 143 -11.47 -2.48 28.52
#